data_AF-A0A6V7IBE8-F1
#
_entry.id   AF-A0A6V7IBE8-F1
#
_cell.length_a   1.000
_cell.length_b   1.000
_cell.length_c   1.000
_cell.angle_alpha   90.00
_cell.angle_beta   90.00
_cell.angle_gamma   90.00
#
_symmetry.space_group_name_H-M   'P 1'
#
loop_
_entity.id
_entity.type
_entity.pdbx_description
1 polymer ?
#
loop_
_entity_poly.entity_id
_entity_poly.type
_entity_poly.pdbx_seq_one_letter_code
_entity_poly.pdbx_strand_id
1 'polypeptide(L)' 'ECQPEFLHDLVLKMKAYIFTPGDSICRKGEVAREMFIIADGILEVISETGRVLTTMKAGDFFGEIGILNLDGLN' A
#
# COMPACT_ATOMS: atom_id res chain seq x y z
N GLU A 1 -16.19 16.30 -2.22
CA GLU A 1 -15.70 16.10 -0.83
C GLU A 1 -16.16 14.75 -0.33
N CYS A 2 -15.32 14.08 0.47
CA CYS A 2 -15.70 12.82 1.10
C CYS A 2 -16.59 13.10 2.30
N GLN A 3 -17.65 12.30 2.51
CA GLN A 3 -18.51 12.44 3.68
C GLN A 3 -17.74 12.10 4.96
N PRO A 4 -17.81 12.93 6.03
CA PRO A 4 -17.12 12.67 7.29
C PRO A 4 -17.43 11.30 7.89
N GLU A 5 -18.66 10.83 7.73
CA GLU A 5 -19.13 9.53 8.20
C GLU A 5 -18.39 8.38 7.50
N PHE A 6 -18.13 8.52 6.20
CA PHE A 6 -17.35 7.53 5.46
C PHE A 6 -15.91 7.45 5.94
N LEU A 7 -15.28 8.59 6.22
CA LEU A 7 -13.92 8.61 6.77
C LEU A 7 -13.88 7.97 8.16
N HIS A 8 -14.88 8.24 8.99
CA HIS A 8 -15.00 7.63 10.30
C HIS A 8 -15.11 6.10 10.21
N ASP A 9 -16.02 5.60 9.37
CA ASP A 9 -16.23 4.17 9.15
C ASP A 9 -14.99 3.48 8.55
N LEU A 10 -14.26 4.18 7.68
CA LEU A 10 -13.02 3.67 7.11
C LEU A 10 -11.95 3.51 8.18
N VAL A 11 -11.70 4.57 8.98
CA VAL A 11 -10.70 4.56 10.06
C VAL A 11 -10.99 3.46 11.08
N LEU A 12 -12.27 3.21 11.40
CA LEU A 12 -12.67 2.13 12.31
C LEU A 12 -12.35 0.72 11.79
N LYS A 13 -12.22 0.54 10.47
CA LYS A 13 -11.89 -0.76 9.84
C LYS A 13 -10.39 -0.93 9.58
N MET A 14 -9.60 0.12 9.73
CA MET A 14 -8.16 0.07 9.51
C MET A 14 -7.45 -0.70 10.62
N LYS A 15 -6.40 -1.43 10.25
CA LYS A 15 -5.51 -2.13 11.19
C LYS A 15 -4.11 -1.58 11.05
N ALA A 16 -3.47 -1.27 12.18
CA ALA A 16 -2.09 -0.86 12.20
C ALA A 16 -1.16 -2.08 12.04
N TYR A 17 -0.25 -2.00 11.07
CA TYR A 17 0.81 -2.99 10.87
C TYR A 17 2.17 -2.31 11.05
N ILE A 18 3.07 -3.00 11.73
CA ILE A 18 4.44 -2.54 11.96
C ILE A 18 5.38 -3.50 11.25
N PHE A 19 6.25 -2.94 10.42
CA PHE A 19 7.28 -3.66 9.68
C PHE A 19 8.65 -3.13 10.08
N THR A 20 9.64 -4.00 10.04
CA THR A 20 11.04 -3.68 10.34
C THR A 20 11.85 -3.48 9.06
N PRO A 21 13.00 -2.77 9.13
CA PRO A 21 13.85 -2.60 7.96
C PRO A 21 14.26 -3.94 7.35
N GLY A 22 13.95 -4.13 6.06
CA GLY A 22 14.19 -5.36 5.31
C GLY A 22 12.98 -6.26 5.12
N ASP A 23 11.86 -5.98 5.78
CA ASP A 23 10.61 -6.73 5.58
C ASP A 23 10.00 -6.44 4.20
N SER A 24 9.56 -7.51 3.53
CA SER A 24 8.83 -7.43 2.27
C SER A 24 7.33 -7.47 2.54
N ILE A 25 6.62 -6.39 2.25
CA ILE A 25 5.18 -6.27 2.55
C ILE A 25 4.30 -6.98 1.51
N CYS A 26 4.62 -6.83 0.22
CA CYS A 26 3.91 -7.50 -0.87
C CYS A 26 4.85 -7.76 -2.05
N ARG A 27 4.54 -8.76 -2.87
CA ARG A 27 5.31 -9.07 -4.09
C ARG A 27 4.43 -9.04 -5.34
N LYS A 28 5.05 -8.66 -6.47
CA LYS A 28 4.40 -8.71 -7.77
C LYS A 28 3.91 -10.14 -8.07
N GLY A 29 2.65 -10.27 -8.49
CA GLY A 29 2.01 -11.55 -8.79
C GLY A 29 1.31 -12.20 -7.60
N GLU A 30 1.43 -11.66 -6.39
CA GLU A 30 0.62 -12.10 -5.26
C GLU A 30 -0.81 -11.55 -5.37
N VAL A 31 -1.78 -12.33 -4.88
CA VAL A 31 -3.18 -11.90 -4.83
C VAL A 31 -3.30 -10.74 -3.84
N ALA A 32 -3.67 -9.57 -4.35
CA ALA A 32 -3.96 -8.41 -3.51
C ALA A 32 -5.25 -8.66 -2.71
N ARG A 33 -5.16 -8.56 -1.39
CA ARG A 33 -6.29 -8.73 -0.46
C ARG A 33 -6.56 -7.50 0.39
N GLU A 34 -5.56 -6.64 0.53
CA GLU A 34 -5.59 -5.43 1.33
C GLU A 34 -4.83 -4.33 0.59
N MET A 35 -5.19 -3.06 0.85
CA MET A 35 -4.40 -1.89 0.48
C MET A 35 -3.82 -1.26 1.73
N PHE A 36 -2.70 -0.57 1.59
CA PHE A 36 -1.97 0.02 2.70
C PHE A 36 -1.83 1.53 2.53
N ILE A 37 -1.87 2.24 3.65
CA ILE A 37 -1.53 3.65 3.76
C ILE A 37 -0.32 3.75 4.67
N ILE A 38 0.71 4.48 4.26
CA ILE A 38 1.93 4.65 5.05
C ILE A 38 1.67 5.73 6.08
N ALA A 39 1.52 5.30 7.35
CA ALA A 39 1.33 6.22 8.46
C ALA A 39 2.64 6.96 8.83
N ASP A 40 3.75 6.22 8.88
CA ASP A 40 5.09 6.74 9.17
C ASP A 40 6.16 5.79 8.59
N GLY A 41 7.34 6.32 8.27
CA GLY A 41 8.44 5.58 7.67
C GLY A 41 8.58 5.72 6.16
N ILE A 42 9.44 4.87 5.59
CA ILE A 42 9.86 4.89 4.18
C ILE A 42 9.80 3.47 3.62
N LEU A 43 9.20 3.32 2.46
CA LEU A 43 9.13 2.05 1.73
C LEU A 43 9.83 2.20 0.38
N GLU A 44 10.50 1.15 -0.07
CA GLU A 44 11.13 1.08 -1.39
C GLU A 44 10.42 0.06 -2.25
N VAL A 45 10.02 0.47 -3.45
CA VAL A 45 9.50 -0.45 -4.48
C VAL A 45 10.68 -0.94 -5.28
N ILE A 46 10.96 -2.24 -5.20
CA ILE A 46 12.14 -2.85 -5.79
C ILE A 46 11.72 -3.68 -7.01
N SER A 47 12.45 -3.56 -8.12
CA SER A 47 12.26 -4.37 -9.33
C SER A 47 12.70 -5.82 -9.10
N GLU A 48 12.29 -6.72 -10.00
CA GLU A 48 12.79 -8.10 -10.03
C GLU A 48 14.32 -8.19 -10.18
N THR A 49 14.97 -7.14 -10.68
CA THR A 49 16.44 -7.03 -10.81
C THR A 49 17.12 -6.42 -9.58
N GLY A 50 16.38 -6.15 -8.51
CA GLY A 50 16.93 -5.57 -7.27
C GLY A 50 17.16 -4.06 -7.31
N ARG A 51 16.65 -3.36 -8.34
CA ARG A 51 16.77 -1.90 -8.45
C ARG A 51 15.59 -1.21 -7.80
N VAL A 52 15.84 -0.18 -7.01
CA VAL A 52 14.77 0.69 -6.48
C VAL A 52 14.13 1.45 -7.63
N LEU A 53 12.83 1.24 -7.82
CA LEU A 53 12.01 1.89 -8.84
C LEU A 53 11.43 3.21 -8.32
N THR A 54 10.94 3.19 -7.09
CA THR A 54 10.42 4.38 -6.41
C THR A 54 10.51 4.21 -4.90
N THR A 55 10.40 5.33 -4.19
CA THR A 55 10.38 5.40 -2.74
C THR A 55 9.09 6.06 -2.30
N MET A 56 8.39 5.46 -1.35
CA MET A 56 7.13 5.93 -0.79
C MET A 56 7.35 6.37 0.65
N LYS A 57 6.62 7.39 1.08
CA LYS A 57 6.75 8.01 2.40
C LYS A 57 5.39 8.13 3.08
N ALA A 58 5.40 8.64 4.31
CA ALA A 58 4.18 8.94 5.05
C ALA A 58 3.17 9.75 4.21
N GLY A 59 1.93 9.26 4.18
CA GLY A 59 0.83 9.80 3.37
C GLY A 59 0.62 9.11 2.02
N ASP A 60 1.62 8.38 1.51
CA ASP A 60 1.45 7.58 0.28
C ASP A 60 0.69 6.27 0.58
N PHE A 61 0.13 5.65 -0.46
CA PHE A 61 -0.64 4.40 -0.36
C PHE A 61 -0.32 3.46 -1.52
N PHE A 62 -0.49 2.15 -1.32
CA PHE A 62 -0.25 1.13 -2.34
C PHE A 62 -1.19 -0.08 -2.19
N GLY A 63 -1.25 -0.91 -3.24
CA GLY A 63 -2.05 -2.13 -3.29
C GLY A 63 -3.47 -1.94 -3.80
N GLU A 64 -3.86 -0.70 -4.11
CA GLU A 64 -5.18 -0.32 -4.63
C GLU A 64 -5.50 -0.97 -5.98
N ILE A 65 -4.50 -1.10 -6.87
CA ILE A 65 -4.69 -1.65 -8.22
C ILE A 65 -5.22 -3.08 -8.14
N GLY A 66 -4.60 -3.90 -7.29
CA GLY A 66 -4.98 -5.30 -7.14
C GLY A 66 -6.31 -5.50 -6.41
N ILE A 67 -6.76 -4.53 -5.60
CA ILE A 67 -8.06 -4.60 -4.90
C ILE A 67 -9.20 -4.14 -5.77
N LEU A 68 -8.98 -3.08 -6.54
CA LEU A 68 -10.00 -2.49 -7.39
C LEU A 68 -10.19 -3.25 -8.70
N ASN A 69 -9.47 -4.38 -8.90
CA ASN A 69 -9.38 -5.11 -10.17
C ASN A 69 -9.18 -4.13 -11.34
N LEU A 70 -8.37 -3.10 -11.11
CA LEU A 70 -7.89 -2.27 -12.20
C LEU A 70 -6.92 -3.18 -12.93
N ASP A 71 -7.37 -3.78 -14.03
CA ASP A 71 -6.48 -4.52 -14.94
C ASP A 71 -5.29 -3.60 -15.19
N GLY A 72 -4.13 -4.01 -14.67
CA GLY A 72 -2.89 -3.27 -14.74
C GLY A 72 -2.38 -3.26 -16.17
N LEU A 73 -3.10 -2.59 -17.06
CA LEU A 73 -2.69 -2.25 -18.41
C LEU A 73 -1.77 -1.04 -18.30
N ASN A 74 -0.51 -1.30 -17.97
CA ASN A 74 0.63 -0.48 -18.34
C ASN A 74 1.83 -1.39 -18.62
#